data_AF-A0A3A6WIY6-F1
#
_entry.id   AF-A0A3A6WIY6-F1
#
_cell.length_a   1.000
_cell.length_b   1.000
_cell.length_c   1.000
_cell.angle_alpha   90.00
_cell.angle_beta   90.00
_cell.angle_gamma   90.00
#
_symmetry.space_group_name_H-M   'P 1'
#
loop_
_entity.id
_entity.type
_entity.pdbx_description
1 polymer ?
#
loop_
_entity_poly.entity_id
_entity_poly.type
_entity_poly.pdbx_seq_one_letter_code
_entity_poly.pdbx_strand_id
1 'polypeptide(L)'
;MFQLKNEVRLIALKKNNAGKLIIDGYVLTRKQALFCEAYVSNGYHGINAIKAAGYKYKTLNAAGALATENLKKPSIKAYIDYLQKASGCSDEDRIKKTVISIEERRELLTKFVNADDIKYADRLKALDLLNKMDAAYEQKVTMNTTINNPLQNLSTEDLRSLATNLIENKKS
;
A
#
# COMPACT_ATOMS: atom_id res chain seq x y z
N MET A 1 -7.28 26.92 -10.50
CA MET A 1 -6.17 26.84 -11.47
C MET A 1 -4.86 26.96 -10.69
N PHE A 2 -4.35 25.83 -10.17
CA PHE A 2 -3.14 25.84 -9.33
C PHE A 2 -1.90 25.76 -10.22
N GLN A 3 -1.31 26.92 -10.52
CA GLN A 3 0.07 26.99 -10.98
C GLN A 3 0.99 26.69 -9.80
N LEU A 4 1.39 25.42 -9.64
CA LEU A 4 2.53 25.07 -8.82
C LEU A 4 3.76 25.71 -9.47
N LYS A 5 4.26 26.79 -8.83
CA LYS A 5 5.54 27.40 -9.15
C LYS A 5 6.58 26.29 -9.23
N ASN A 6 7.14 26.14 -10.44
CA ASN A 6 8.28 25.30 -10.79
C ASN A 6 9.58 25.85 -10.18
N GLU A 7 9.57 26.13 -8.87
CA GLU A 7 10.78 26.43 -8.12
C GLU A 7 11.38 25.11 -7.66
N VAL A 8 12.28 24.61 -8.51
CA VAL A 8 13.18 23.48 -8.30
C VAL A 8 13.60 23.38 -6.83
N ARG A 9 13.17 22.34 -6.13
CA ARG A 9 13.39 22.13 -4.68
C ARG A 9 14.78 21.56 -4.42
N LEU A 10 15.81 22.28 -4.85
CA LEU A 10 17.20 22.03 -4.45
C LEU A 10 17.43 22.15 -2.93
N ILE A 11 16.42 22.61 -2.18
CA ILE A 11 16.43 22.90 -0.74
C ILE A 11 16.79 21.67 0.10
N ALA A 12 16.54 20.45 -0.40
CA ALA A 12 16.87 19.22 0.30
C ALA A 12 18.37 18.90 0.37
N LEU A 13 19.18 19.50 -0.50
CA LEU A 13 20.61 19.20 -0.60
C LEU A 13 21.43 20.16 0.26
N LYS A 14 22.30 19.60 1.11
CA LYS A 14 23.27 20.39 1.87
C LYS A 14 24.35 20.91 0.92
N LYS A 15 24.84 22.12 1.15
CA LYS A 15 26.04 22.64 0.48
C LYS A 15 27.25 22.47 1.38
N ASN A 16 28.38 22.02 0.83
CA ASN A 16 29.65 22.05 1.56
C ASN A 16 30.28 23.44 1.54
N ASN A 17 31.42 23.58 2.21
CA ASN A 17 32.20 24.83 2.27
C ASN A 17 32.61 25.36 0.88
N ALA A 18 32.66 24.49 -0.13
CA ALA A 18 32.93 24.84 -1.53
C ALA A 18 31.64 25.10 -2.36
N GLY A 19 30.47 25.16 -1.73
CA GLY A 19 29.18 25.41 -2.37
C GLY A 19 28.62 24.24 -3.20
N LYS A 20 29.25 23.06 -3.17
CA LYS A 20 28.80 21.87 -3.90
C LYS A 20 27.68 21.17 -3.14
N LEU A 21 26.73 20.60 -3.88
CA LEU A 21 25.60 19.86 -3.32
C LEU A 21 26.05 18.49 -2.81
N ILE A 22 25.61 18.10 -1.62
CA ILE A 22 25.94 16.82 -0.98
C ILE A 22 24.68 16.10 -0.50
N ILE A 23 24.63 14.79 -0.73
CA ILE A 23 23.66 13.84 -0.17
C ILE A 23 24.40 12.55 0.23
N ASP A 24 24.19 12.05 1.44
CA ASP A 24 24.79 10.79 1.93
C ASP A 24 26.30 10.65 1.65
N GLY A 25 27.06 11.74 1.82
CA GLY A 25 28.51 11.76 1.55
C GLY A 25 28.90 11.87 0.07
N TYR A 26 27.95 11.79 -0.86
CA TYR A 26 28.17 11.97 -2.29
C TYR A 26 28.00 13.42 -2.72
N VAL A 27 28.83 13.85 -3.67
CA VAL A 27 28.75 15.18 -4.29
C VAL A 27 27.91 15.11 -5.57
N LEU A 28 26.96 16.04 -5.73
CA LEU A 28 26.15 16.21 -6.93
C LEU A 28 26.43 17.56 -7.61
N THR A 29 26.40 17.55 -8.93
CA THR A 29 26.29 18.77 -9.72
C THR A 29 24.82 19.22 -9.79
N ARG A 30 24.60 20.51 -10.06
CA ARG A 30 23.25 21.06 -10.22
C ARG A 30 22.44 20.33 -11.31
N LYS A 31 23.06 19.93 -12.42
CA LYS A 31 22.38 19.14 -13.47
C LYS A 31 22.00 17.74 -13.03
N GLN A 32 22.81 17.10 -12.19
CA GLN A 32 22.48 15.78 -11.65
C GLN A 32 21.30 15.88 -10.68
N ALA A 33 21.28 16.90 -9.82
CA ALA A 33 20.14 17.17 -8.95
C ALA A 33 18.85 17.44 -9.74
N LEU A 34 18.92 18.31 -10.76
CA LEU A 34 17.81 18.57 -11.68
C LEU A 34 17.32 17.31 -12.38
N PHE A 35 18.23 16.44 -12.80
CA PHE A 35 17.87 15.16 -13.40
C PHE A 35 17.09 14.27 -12.43
N CYS A 36 17.51 14.17 -11.17
CA CYS A 36 16.82 13.34 -10.18
C CYS A 36 15.40 13.86 -9.92
N GLU A 37 15.24 15.17 -9.72
CA GLU A 37 13.93 15.80 -9.49
C GLU A 37 13.00 15.61 -10.70
N ALA A 38 13.50 15.84 -11.91
CA ALA A 38 12.74 15.59 -13.14
C ALA A 38 12.38 14.11 -13.32
N TYR A 39 13.29 13.20 -12.99
CA TYR A 39 13.08 11.76 -13.12
C TYR A 39 12.00 11.25 -12.17
N VAL A 40 11.98 11.69 -10.92
CA VAL A 40 10.93 11.28 -9.97
C VAL A 40 9.59 11.92 -10.32
N SER A 41 9.57 13.23 -10.63
CA SER A 41 8.34 13.96 -10.95
C SER A 41 7.66 13.53 -12.24
N ASN A 42 8.42 13.01 -13.21
CA ASN A 42 7.90 12.59 -14.51
C ASN A 42 7.55 11.10 -14.59
N GLY A 43 7.48 10.38 -13.47
CA GLY A 43 7.16 8.96 -13.47
C GLY A 43 8.30 8.06 -13.95
N TYR A 44 9.55 8.43 -13.69
CA TYR A 44 10.75 7.65 -13.97
C TYR A 44 11.07 7.49 -15.46
N HIS A 45 10.75 8.51 -16.26
CA HIS A 45 11.09 8.59 -17.67
C HIS A 45 12.46 9.26 -17.90
N GLY A 46 13.49 8.45 -18.13
CA GLY A 46 14.89 8.89 -18.19
C GLY A 46 15.19 9.93 -19.27
N ILE A 47 14.70 9.73 -20.50
CA ILE A 47 14.94 10.65 -21.62
C ILE A 47 14.28 12.02 -21.34
N ASN A 48 13.06 12.02 -20.79
CA ASN A 48 12.37 13.25 -20.41
C ASN A 48 13.10 13.99 -19.28
N ALA A 49 13.69 13.25 -18.34
CA ALA A 49 14.49 13.82 -17.25
C ALA A 49 15.81 14.43 -17.76
N ILE A 50 16.50 13.79 -18.71
CA ILE A 50 17.69 14.33 -19.38
C ILE A 50 17.36 15.64 -20.10
N LYS A 51 16.22 15.68 -20.82
CA LYS A 51 15.73 16.89 -21.50
C LYS A 51 15.43 18.01 -20.50
N ALA A 52 14.66 17.72 -19.46
CA ALA A 52 14.28 18.70 -18.43
C ALA A 52 15.49 19.23 -17.65
N ALA A 53 16.49 18.39 -17.40
CA ALA A 53 17.72 18.78 -16.70
C ALA A 53 18.74 19.53 -17.59
N GLY A 54 18.44 19.74 -18.88
CA GLY A 54 19.26 20.55 -19.78
C GLY A 54 20.58 19.88 -20.18
N TYR A 55 20.59 18.55 -20.32
CA TYR A 55 21.73 17.84 -20.92
C TYR A 55 21.76 18.07 -22.43
N LYS A 56 22.97 18.21 -22.99
CA LYS A 56 23.18 18.33 -24.43
C LYS A 56 23.25 16.92 -25.03
N TYR A 57 22.47 16.66 -26.07
CA TYR A 57 22.50 15.42 -26.84
C TYR A 57 22.04 15.67 -28.28
N LYS A 58 22.49 14.84 -29.23
CA LYS A 58 22.16 14.97 -30.66
C LYS A 58 20.98 14.09 -31.09
N THR A 59 20.78 12.95 -30.43
CA THR A 59 19.75 11.95 -30.78
C THR A 59 19.06 11.42 -29.53
N LEU A 60 17.89 10.81 -29.69
CA LEU A 60 17.16 10.17 -28.58
C LEU A 60 17.95 9.00 -27.99
N ASN A 61 18.68 8.24 -28.81
CA ASN A 61 19.55 7.17 -28.33
C ASN A 61 20.66 7.70 -27.41
N ALA A 62 21.26 8.85 -27.76
CA ALA A 62 22.25 9.50 -26.91
C ALA A 62 21.64 9.98 -25.58
N ALA A 63 20.41 10.50 -25.61
CA ALA A 63 19.69 10.86 -24.38
C ALA A 63 19.40 9.62 -23.49
N GLY A 64 19.01 8.50 -24.10
CA GLY A 64 18.80 7.23 -23.39
C GLY A 64 20.09 6.68 -22.77
N ALA A 65 21.21 6.76 -23.49
CA ALA A 65 22.53 6.38 -22.97
C ALA A 65 22.93 7.26 -21.77
N LEU A 66 22.77 8.58 -21.87
CA LEU A 66 23.03 9.52 -20.78
C LEU A 66 22.16 9.24 -19.55
N ALA A 67 20.87 8.96 -19.75
CA ALA A 67 19.97 8.60 -18.66
C ALA A 67 20.46 7.33 -17.95
N THR A 68 20.83 6.30 -18.72
CA THR A 68 21.32 5.02 -18.18
C THR A 68 22.64 5.21 -17.42
N GLU A 69 23.57 6.01 -17.94
CA GLU A 69 24.82 6.33 -17.27
C GLU A 69 24.56 7.07 -15.95
N ASN A 70 23.68 8.07 -15.97
CA ASN A 70 23.29 8.81 -14.77
C ASN A 70 22.70 7.89 -13.70
N LEU A 71 21.77 6.99 -14.06
CA LEU A 71 21.13 6.07 -13.12
C LEU A 71 22.12 5.05 -12.50
N LYS A 72 23.30 4.85 -13.10
CA LYS A 72 24.36 4.00 -12.53
C LYS A 72 25.20 4.73 -11.47
N LYS A 73 25.19 6.06 -11.44
CA LYS A 73 26.04 6.86 -10.52
C LYS A 73 25.50 6.79 -9.09
N PRO A 74 26.34 6.50 -8.09
CA PRO A 74 25.88 6.35 -6.71
C PRO A 74 25.31 7.64 -6.12
N SER A 75 25.86 8.81 -6.51
CA SER A 75 25.35 10.12 -6.09
C SER A 75 23.91 10.39 -6.57
N ILE A 76 23.57 9.95 -7.78
CA ILE A 76 22.23 10.09 -8.35
C ILE A 76 21.26 9.13 -7.67
N LYS A 77 21.67 7.88 -7.44
CA LYS A 77 20.86 6.90 -6.71
C LYS A 77 20.51 7.40 -5.31
N ALA A 78 21.49 7.86 -4.55
CA ALA A 78 21.27 8.40 -3.21
C ALA A 78 20.23 9.54 -3.19
N TYR A 79 20.27 10.45 -4.17
CA TYR A 79 19.29 11.53 -4.22
C TYR A 79 17.90 11.07 -4.68
N ILE A 80 17.81 10.13 -5.62
CA ILE A 80 16.51 9.52 -6.00
C ILE A 80 15.88 8.81 -4.80
N ASP A 81 16.66 8.03 -4.06
CA ASP A 81 16.20 7.31 -2.87
C ASP A 81 15.70 8.29 -1.80
N TYR A 82 16.42 9.40 -1.59
CA TYR A 82 15.98 10.49 -0.72
C TYR A 82 14.64 11.05 -1.18
N LEU A 83 14.50 11.38 -2.48
CA LEU A 83 13.27 11.95 -3.04
C LEU A 83 12.10 10.98 -2.89
N GLN A 84 12.30 9.68 -3.11
CA GLN A 84 11.27 8.65 -2.94
C GLN A 84 10.80 8.53 -1.50
N LYS A 85 11.74 8.48 -0.53
CA LYS A 85 11.44 8.45 0.90
C LYS A 85 10.72 9.72 1.36
N ALA A 86 11.19 10.89 0.92
CA ALA A 86 10.57 12.18 1.23
C ALA A 86 9.16 12.31 0.63
N SER A 87 8.88 11.60 -0.46
CA SER A 87 7.56 11.57 -1.11
C SER A 87 6.63 10.49 -0.55
N GLY A 88 7.02 9.75 0.50
CA GLY A 88 6.23 8.63 1.04
C GLY A 88 6.01 7.50 0.03
N CYS A 89 6.90 7.36 -0.95
CA CYS A 89 6.85 6.36 -2.00
C CYS A 89 8.07 5.42 -1.88
N SER A 90 8.24 4.77 -0.73
CA SER A 90 9.23 3.70 -0.59
C SER A 90 8.85 2.48 -1.45
N ASP A 91 9.77 1.54 -1.68
CA ASP A 91 9.43 0.27 -2.34
C ASP A 91 8.34 -0.52 -1.59
N GLU A 92 8.25 -0.37 -0.26
CA GLU A 92 7.13 -0.87 0.55
C GLU A 92 5.82 -0.18 0.18
N ASP A 93 5.82 1.13 -0.10
CA ASP A 93 4.62 1.87 -0.51
C ASP A 93 4.19 1.54 -1.95
N ARG A 94 5.13 1.15 -2.82
CA ARG A 94 4.81 0.57 -4.14
C ARG A 94 4.12 -0.79 -4.02
N ILE A 95 4.54 -1.62 -3.07
CA ILE A 95 3.90 -2.92 -2.77
C ILE A 95 2.53 -2.71 -2.11
N LYS A 96 2.39 -1.75 -1.18
CA LYS A 96 1.08 -1.33 -0.63
C LYS A 96 0.15 -0.79 -1.72
N LYS A 97 0.67 -0.11 -2.75
CA LYS A 97 -0.16 0.31 -3.90
C LYS A 97 -0.77 -0.87 -4.67
N THR A 98 -0.20 -2.07 -4.59
CA THR A 98 -0.80 -3.31 -5.10
C THR A 98 -1.78 -3.93 -4.10
N VAL A 99 -1.59 -3.72 -2.80
CA VAL A 99 -2.46 -4.19 -1.71
C VAL A 99 -3.16 -3.00 -1.05
N ILE A 100 -4.25 -2.53 -1.66
CA ILE A 100 -5.09 -1.44 -1.13
C ILE A 100 -5.44 -1.76 0.34
N SER A 101 -5.18 -0.84 1.27
CA SER A 101 -5.49 -1.03 2.69
C SER A 101 -7.01 -1.12 2.95
N ILE A 102 -7.41 -1.58 4.13
CA ILE A 102 -8.84 -1.64 4.50
C ILE A 102 -9.46 -0.24 4.43
N GLU A 103 -8.75 0.79 4.89
CA GLU A 103 -9.26 2.17 4.91
C GLU A 103 -9.39 2.77 3.51
N GLU A 104 -8.42 2.55 2.64
CA GLU A 104 -8.49 3.00 1.25
C GLU A 104 -9.59 2.27 0.47
N ARG A 105 -9.85 0.98 0.76
CA ARG A 105 -11.00 0.25 0.19
C ARG A 105 -12.31 0.92 0.61
N ARG A 106 -12.45 1.31 1.89
CA ARG A 106 -13.62 2.05 2.36
C ARG A 106 -13.79 3.34 1.58
N GLU A 107 -12.74 4.15 1.50
CA GLU A 107 -12.78 5.44 0.80
C GLU A 107 -13.17 5.28 -0.69
N LEU A 108 -12.63 4.28 -1.38
CA LEU A 108 -12.95 3.99 -2.77
C LEU A 108 -14.41 3.55 -2.95
N LEU A 109 -14.90 2.66 -2.08
CA LEU A 109 -16.28 2.19 -2.15
C LEU A 109 -17.27 3.32 -1.84
N THR A 110 -16.98 4.19 -0.87
CA THR A 110 -17.79 5.38 -0.57
C THR A 110 -17.83 6.33 -1.77
N LYS A 111 -16.72 6.52 -2.48
CA LYS A 111 -16.72 7.30 -3.74
C LYS A 111 -17.63 6.68 -4.79
N PHE A 112 -17.62 5.36 -4.95
CA PHE A 112 -18.52 4.70 -5.90
C PHE A 112 -19.99 4.84 -5.53
N VAL A 113 -20.32 4.77 -4.24
CA VAL A 113 -21.70 4.97 -3.76
C VAL A 113 -22.20 6.38 -4.10
N ASN A 114 -21.33 7.40 -3.99
CA ASN A 114 -21.69 8.81 -4.18
C ASN A 114 -21.53 9.32 -5.62
N ALA A 115 -21.05 8.50 -6.54
CA ALA A 115 -20.79 8.91 -7.92
C ALA A 115 -22.09 8.86 -8.77
N ASP A 116 -22.43 9.97 -9.40
CA ASP A 116 -23.68 10.11 -10.18
C ASP A 116 -23.63 9.34 -11.52
N ASP A 117 -22.43 9.15 -12.06
CA ASP A 117 -22.14 8.49 -13.35
C ASP A 117 -22.11 6.95 -13.27
N ILE A 118 -22.18 6.38 -12.07
CA ILE A 118 -22.18 4.93 -11.85
C ILE A 118 -23.63 4.40 -11.84
N LYS A 119 -23.82 3.23 -12.44
CA LYS A 119 -25.12 2.53 -12.43
C LYS A 119 -25.55 2.25 -10.99
N TYR A 120 -26.85 2.43 -10.71
CA TYR A 120 -27.42 2.18 -9.39
C TYR A 120 -27.12 0.77 -8.86
N ALA A 121 -27.12 -0.24 -9.73
CA ALA A 121 -26.78 -1.62 -9.34
C ALA A 121 -25.34 -1.76 -8.83
N ASP A 122 -24.38 -1.03 -9.40
CA ASP A 122 -22.99 -1.09 -8.98
C ASP A 122 -22.75 -0.26 -7.71
N ARG A 123 -23.49 0.86 -7.54
CA ARG A 123 -23.55 1.60 -6.27
C ARG A 123 -24.05 0.72 -5.12
N LEU A 124 -25.10 -0.08 -5.36
CA LEU A 124 -25.66 -0.99 -4.35
C LEU A 124 -24.67 -2.10 -3.97
N LYS A 125 -23.90 -2.64 -4.93
CA LYS A 125 -22.83 -3.61 -4.63
C LYS A 125 -21.71 -2.99 -3.79
N ALA A 126 -21.32 -1.75 -4.08
CA ALA A 126 -20.31 -1.05 -3.29
C ALA A 126 -20.78 -0.84 -1.85
N LEU A 127 -22.07 -0.49 -1.67
CA LEU A 127 -22.70 -0.34 -0.36
C LEU A 127 -22.77 -1.67 0.42
N ASP A 128 -23.17 -2.77 -0.24
CA ASP A 128 -23.18 -4.10 0.37
C ASP A 128 -21.78 -4.56 0.82
N LEU A 129 -20.75 -4.27 0.01
CA LEU A 129 -19.38 -4.60 0.36
C LEU A 129 -18.88 -3.77 1.56
N LEU A 130 -19.24 -2.49 1.65
CA LEU A 130 -18.98 -1.66 2.83
C LEU A 130 -19.64 -2.24 4.09
N ASN A 131 -20.91 -2.60 4.02
CA ASN A 131 -21.63 -3.19 5.16
C ASN A 131 -20.99 -4.51 5.64
N LYS A 132 -20.47 -5.33 4.72
CA LYS A 132 -19.71 -6.55 5.06
C LYS A 132 -18.36 -6.24 5.71
N MET A 133 -17.68 -5.18 5.29
CA MET A 133 -16.42 -4.74 5.89
C MET A 133 -16.61 -4.19 7.30
N ASP A 134 -17.73 -3.52 7.57
CA ASP A 134 -18.03 -2.94 8.89
C ASP A 134 -18.70 -3.94 9.85
N ALA A 135 -18.81 -5.20 9.44
CA ALA A 135 -19.50 -6.26 10.18
C ALA A 135 -20.93 -5.87 10.61
N ALA A 136 -21.58 -4.97 9.85
CA ALA A 136 -22.93 -4.49 10.13
C ALA A 136 -23.99 -5.60 9.97
N TYR A 137 -23.63 -6.72 9.35
CA TYR A 137 -24.44 -7.92 9.28
C TYR A 137 -24.07 -8.89 10.41
N GLU A 138 -25.01 -9.13 11.32
CA GLU A 138 -24.94 -10.30 12.21
C GLU A 138 -25.04 -11.57 11.37
N GLN A 139 -23.92 -12.29 11.25
CA GLN A 139 -23.90 -13.56 10.55
C GLN A 139 -24.57 -14.62 11.45
N LYS A 140 -25.80 -15.02 11.12
CA LYS A 140 -26.44 -16.18 11.76
C LYS A 140 -25.65 -17.44 11.41
N VAL A 141 -24.72 -17.82 12.26
CA VAL A 141 -24.03 -19.11 12.17
C VAL A 141 -24.94 -20.18 12.76
N THR A 142 -25.69 -20.88 11.91
CA THR A 142 -26.37 -22.12 12.30
C THR A 142 -25.35 -23.25 12.37
N MET A 143 -24.88 -23.57 13.58
CA MET A 143 -24.06 -24.75 13.81
C MET A 143 -24.96 -25.99 13.88
N ASN A 144 -24.99 -26.78 12.82
CA ASN A 144 -25.56 -28.13 12.88
C ASN A 144 -24.55 -29.06 13.54
N THR A 145 -24.44 -29.01 14.87
CA THR A 145 -23.65 -29.99 15.61
C THR A 145 -24.51 -31.23 15.88
N THR A 146 -24.09 -32.39 15.42
CA THR A 146 -24.60 -33.65 15.95
C THR A 146 -23.96 -33.83 17.32
N ILE A 147 -24.70 -33.52 18.39
CA ILE A 147 -24.24 -33.83 19.75
C ILE A 147 -24.19 -35.35 19.83
N ASN A 148 -22.98 -35.93 19.87
CA ASN A 148 -22.79 -37.34 20.19
C ASN A 148 -23.17 -37.51 21.66
N ASN A 149 -24.45 -37.75 21.92
CA ASN A 149 -24.94 -38.03 23.25
C ASN A 149 -24.47 -39.45 23.61
N PRO A 150 -23.52 -39.62 24.55
CA PRO A 150 -22.99 -40.94 24.88
C PRO A 150 -24.04 -41.88 25.50
N LEU A 151 -25.20 -41.33 25.87
CA LEU A 151 -26.33 -42.07 26.44
C LEU A 151 -27.44 -42.35 25.39
N GLN A 152 -27.23 -41.99 24.12
CA GLN A 152 -28.27 -42.04 23.09
C GLN A 152 -28.83 -43.45 22.84
N ASN A 153 -28.04 -44.48 23.16
CA ASN A 153 -28.39 -45.88 22.92
C ASN A 153 -28.67 -46.68 24.22
N LEU A 154 -28.78 -46.01 25.37
CA LEU A 154 -29.09 -46.69 26.64
C LEU A 154 -30.60 -46.85 26.83
N SER A 155 -30.98 -47.99 27.43
CA SER A 155 -32.37 -48.19 27.83
C SER A 155 -32.73 -47.35 29.05
N THR A 156 -34.02 -47.19 29.31
CA THR A 156 -34.51 -46.48 30.51
C THR A 156 -34.05 -47.15 31.81
N GLU A 157 -33.85 -48.47 31.79
CA GLU A 157 -33.40 -49.24 32.95
C GLU A 157 -31.91 -49.01 33.24
N ASP A 158 -31.08 -48.91 32.19
CA ASP A 158 -29.65 -48.61 32.33
C ASP A 158 -29.45 -47.20 32.91
N LEU A 159 -30.27 -46.24 32.46
CA LEU A 159 -30.24 -44.87 32.99
C LEU A 159 -30.66 -44.81 34.47
N ARG A 160 -31.69 -45.58 34.85
CA ARG A 160 -32.11 -45.69 36.27
C ARG A 160 -31.01 -46.30 37.12
N SER A 161 -30.38 -47.36 36.65
CA SER A 161 -29.28 -48.03 37.37
C SER A 161 -28.07 -47.11 37.57
N LEU A 162 -27.68 -46.36 36.53
CA LEU A 162 -26.61 -45.35 36.63
C LEU A 162 -26.94 -44.25 37.64
N ALA A 163 -28.18 -43.76 37.66
CA ALA A 163 -28.61 -42.73 38.60
C ALA A 163 -28.55 -43.22 40.05
N THR A 164 -29.00 -44.45 40.31
CA THR A 164 -28.96 -45.06 41.65
C THR A 164 -27.52 -45.24 42.13
N ASN A 165 -26.65 -45.79 41.29
CA ASN A 165 -25.23 -45.99 41.60
C ASN A 165 -24.50 -44.65 41.90
N LEU A 166 -24.85 -43.57 41.20
CA LEU A 166 -24.29 -42.24 41.48
C LEU A 166 -24.75 -41.67 42.83
N ILE A 167 -26.00 -41.91 43.21
CA ILE A 167 -26.56 -41.47 44.50
C ILE A 167 -25.89 -42.22 45.65
N GLU A 168 -25.64 -43.51 45.49
CA GLU A 168 -24.99 -44.35 46.50
C GLU A 168 -23.52 -43.99 46.70
N ASN A 169 -22.77 -43.76 45.62
CA ASN A 169 -21.38 -43.34 45.71
C ASN A 169 -21.17 -41.94 46.32
N LYS A 170 -22.19 -41.06 46.28
CA LYS A 170 -22.16 -39.75 46.96
C LYS A 170 -22.43 -39.80 48.47
N LYS A 171 -22.87 -40.96 48.98
CA LYS A 171 -23.17 -41.16 50.42
C LYS A 171 -22.00 -41.80 51.18
N SER A 172 -20.95 -42.25 50.49
CA SER A 172 -19.63 -42.55 51.09
C SER A 172 -18.74 -41.31 51.10
#